data_AF-U5QRL1-F1
#
_entry.id   AF-U5QRL1-F1
#
_cell.length_a   1.000
_cell.length_b   1.000
_cell.length_c   1.000
_cell.angle_alpha   90.00
_cell.angle_beta   90.00
_cell.angle_gamma   90.00
#
_symmetry.space_group_name_H-M   'P 1'
#
loop_
_entity.id
_entity.type
_entity.pdbx_description
1 polymer ?
#
loop_
_entity_poly.entity_id
_entity_poly.type
_entity_poly.pdbx_seq_one_letter_code
_entity_poly.pdbx_strand_id
1 'polypeptide(L)'
;MVPDGFLSLEVERVFDEDLRLSYVLWEELKVPTLVLKVVSKTRNKEYRQKKALYAELGVPYYVIYAPRRRRKEHLEIYRLVEEPYVLLPGQPAWIEELGLGIGRERGTYEGVTREWLYWYDRDGKRYATPEERLAQAEEQVERNRERIRALEQKLRESGIEP
;
A
#
# COMPACT_ATOMS: atom_id res chain seq x y z
N MET A 1 -0.96 21.16 -8.68
CA MET A 1 0.18 20.22 -8.54
C MET A 1 -0.37 18.82 -8.72
N VAL A 2 0.38 17.88 -9.31
CA VAL A 2 -0.06 16.48 -9.45
C VAL A 2 0.93 15.57 -8.71
N PRO A 3 0.47 14.76 -7.73
CA PRO A 3 1.33 13.77 -7.07
C PRO A 3 1.57 12.57 -7.98
N ASP A 4 2.52 11.70 -7.62
CA ASP A 4 2.71 10.44 -8.37
C ASP A 4 1.67 9.39 -7.94
N GLY A 5 1.10 9.54 -6.75
CA GLY A 5 -0.07 8.82 -6.27
C GLY A 5 -0.68 9.54 -5.07
N PHE A 6 -1.94 9.25 -4.75
CA PHE A 6 -2.59 9.77 -3.54
C PHE A 6 -3.63 8.76 -3.04
N LEU A 7 -4.07 8.98 -1.81
CA LEU A 7 -5.16 8.23 -1.19
C LEU A 7 -6.04 9.22 -0.43
N SER A 8 -7.34 9.12 -0.64
CA SER A 8 -8.37 9.88 0.08
C SER A 8 -9.32 8.90 0.75
N LEU A 9 -9.53 9.07 2.05
CA LEU A 9 -10.62 8.41 2.76
C LEU A 9 -11.92 9.21 2.63
N GLU A 10 -13.04 8.52 2.81
CA GLU A 10 -14.39 9.11 2.82
C GLU A 10 -14.76 9.80 1.50
N VAL A 11 -14.12 9.39 0.41
CA VAL A 11 -14.46 9.82 -0.94
C VAL A 11 -14.90 8.61 -1.74
N GLU A 12 -16.02 8.75 -2.43
CA GLU A 12 -16.54 7.70 -3.30
C GLU A 12 -15.55 7.38 -4.41
N ARG A 13 -15.20 6.09 -4.53
CA ARG A 13 -14.24 5.61 -5.53
C ARG A 13 -14.83 5.64 -6.93
N VAL A 14 -16.10 5.23 -7.06
CA VAL A 14 -16.83 5.13 -8.32
C VAL A 14 -18.11 5.93 -8.16
N PHE A 15 -18.11 7.15 -8.67
CA PHE A 15 -19.25 8.06 -8.61
C PHE A 15 -20.34 7.71 -9.64
N ASP A 16 -19.90 7.28 -10.83
CA ASP A 16 -20.74 6.80 -11.93
C ASP A 16 -19.94 5.85 -12.85
N GLU A 17 -20.55 5.45 -13.97
CA GLU A 17 -19.92 4.59 -14.98
C GLU A 17 -18.82 5.28 -15.79
N ASP A 18 -18.82 6.61 -15.86
CA ASP A 18 -17.79 7.41 -16.54
C ASP A 18 -16.54 7.62 -15.65
N LEU A 19 -16.63 7.24 -14.37
CA LEU A 19 -15.58 7.37 -13.37
C LEU A 19 -15.14 8.83 -13.16
N ARG A 20 -14.07 9.01 -12.38
CA ARG A 20 -13.49 10.31 -12.08
C ARG A 20 -12.34 10.61 -13.06
N LEU A 21 -12.51 11.61 -13.92
CA LEU A 21 -11.45 12.08 -14.83
C LEU A 21 -10.27 12.70 -14.07
N SER A 22 -10.54 13.45 -13.01
CA SER A 22 -9.51 14.08 -12.18
C SER A 22 -9.98 14.30 -10.75
N TYR A 23 -9.04 14.34 -9.81
CA TYR A 23 -9.33 14.69 -8.42
C TYR A 23 -8.93 16.14 -8.17
N VAL A 24 -9.91 17.03 -8.14
CA VAL A 24 -9.71 18.47 -7.95
C VAL A 24 -10.42 18.95 -6.69
N LEU A 25 -9.71 19.73 -5.87
CA LEU A 25 -10.18 20.09 -4.52
C LEU A 25 -11.46 20.93 -4.52
N TRP A 26 -11.72 21.70 -5.57
CA TRP A 26 -12.93 22.52 -5.66
C TRP A 26 -14.19 21.70 -5.98
N GLU A 27 -14.05 20.48 -6.49
CA GLU A 27 -15.16 19.54 -6.71
C GLU A 27 -15.27 18.57 -5.53
N GLU A 28 -14.15 17.97 -5.12
CA GLU A 28 -14.15 16.94 -4.08
C GLU A 28 -14.35 17.51 -2.68
N LEU A 29 -14.02 18.80 -2.47
CA LEU A 29 -14.05 19.49 -1.18
C LEU A 29 -13.30 18.75 -0.05
N LYS A 30 -12.44 17.79 -0.42
CA LYS A 30 -11.68 16.92 0.47
C LYS A 30 -10.24 16.90 0.02
N VAL A 31 -9.33 17.17 0.95
CA VAL A 31 -7.90 17.03 0.70
C VAL A 31 -7.50 15.57 0.80
N PRO A 32 -6.57 15.07 -0.03
CA PRO A 32 -6.07 13.72 0.11
C PRO A 32 -5.52 13.47 1.52
N THR A 33 -5.86 12.31 2.08
CA THR A 33 -5.32 11.87 3.38
C THR A 33 -3.82 11.63 3.28
N LEU A 34 -3.36 11.14 2.13
CA LEU A 34 -1.97 10.85 1.84
C LEU A 34 -1.61 11.19 0.40
N VAL A 35 -0.43 11.76 0.19
CA VAL A 35 0.17 11.91 -1.14
C VAL A 35 1.51 11.18 -1.21
N LEU A 36 1.76 10.51 -2.33
CA LEU A 36 2.97 9.77 -2.64
C LEU A 36 3.77 10.51 -3.72
N LYS A 37 5.07 10.65 -3.46
CA LYS A 37 6.05 11.13 -4.42
C LYS A 37 7.12 10.07 -4.66
N VAL A 38 7.26 9.62 -5.90
CA VAL A 38 8.32 8.75 -6.38
C VAL A 38 9.45 9.59 -6.98
N VAL A 39 10.61 9.58 -6.34
CA VAL A 39 11.76 10.39 -6.72
C VAL A 39 12.72 9.58 -7.58
N SER A 40 12.84 9.97 -8.85
CA SER A 40 13.70 9.30 -9.83
C SER A 40 15.05 10.00 -10.08
N LYS A 41 15.15 11.32 -9.80
CA LYS A 41 16.36 12.16 -9.91
C LYS A 41 16.42 13.20 -8.78
N THR A 42 17.63 13.62 -8.41
CA THR A 42 17.86 14.55 -7.30
C THR A 42 17.65 16.01 -7.74
N ARG A 43 16.41 16.51 -7.73
CA ARG A 43 16.13 17.97 -7.86
C ARG A 43 15.66 18.53 -6.51
N ASN A 44 16.62 18.85 -5.65
CA ASN A 44 16.40 19.20 -4.24
C ASN A 44 15.52 20.44 -3.99
N LYS A 45 15.37 21.35 -4.97
CA LYS A 45 14.56 22.57 -4.83
C LYS A 45 13.07 22.31 -5.03
N GLU A 46 12.72 21.60 -6.10
CA GLU A 46 11.34 21.22 -6.43
C GLU A 46 10.72 20.35 -5.32
N TYR A 47 11.51 19.43 -4.77
CA TYR A 47 11.10 18.54 -3.69
C TYR A 47 10.67 19.31 -2.41
N ARG A 48 11.45 20.31 -1.99
CA ARG A 48 11.14 21.11 -0.80
C ARG A 48 9.91 22.00 -1.01
N GLN A 49 9.80 22.60 -2.20
CA GLN A 49 8.65 23.43 -2.56
C GLN A 49 7.36 22.62 -2.59
N LYS A 50 7.37 21.42 -3.19
CA LYS A 50 6.19 20.55 -3.24
C LYS A 50 5.75 20.11 -1.85
N LYS A 51 6.70 19.72 -0.99
CA LYS A 51 6.40 19.34 0.39
C LYS A 51 5.75 20.50 1.17
N ALA A 52 6.27 21.72 1.05
CA ALA A 52 5.67 22.89 1.69
C ALA A 52 4.25 23.17 1.17
N LEU A 53 4.04 23.12 -0.14
CA LEU A 53 2.71 23.37 -0.71
C LEU A 53 1.67 22.32 -0.28
N TYR A 54 2.06 21.04 -0.10
CA TYR A 54 1.13 20.05 0.47
C TYR A 54 0.83 20.26 1.96
N ALA A 55 1.76 20.84 2.72
CA ALA A 55 1.51 21.24 4.11
C ALA A 55 0.48 22.37 4.16
N GLU A 56 0.68 23.41 3.33
CA GLU A 56 -0.25 24.54 3.20
C GLU A 56 -1.65 24.08 2.75
N LEU A 57 -1.74 23.06 1.90
CA LEU A 57 -3.00 22.42 1.49
C LEU A 57 -3.61 21.52 2.58
N GLY A 58 -2.96 21.33 3.73
CA GLY A 58 -3.48 20.53 4.83
C GLY A 58 -3.44 19.01 4.61
N VAL A 59 -2.59 18.51 3.70
CA VAL A 59 -2.47 17.06 3.46
C VAL A 59 -1.84 16.39 4.69
N PRO A 60 -2.52 15.47 5.38
CA PRO A 60 -2.02 14.90 6.63
C PRO A 60 -0.73 14.11 6.46
N TYR A 61 -0.58 13.35 5.37
CA TYR A 61 0.57 12.49 5.13
C TYR A 61 1.28 12.76 3.81
N TYR A 62 2.60 12.99 3.88
CA TYR A 62 3.47 13.14 2.71
C TYR A 62 4.47 11.98 2.66
N VAL A 63 4.31 11.08 1.70
CA VAL A 63 5.16 9.90 1.51
C VAL A 63 6.13 10.12 0.37
N ILE A 64 7.39 9.76 0.58
CA ILE A 64 8.44 9.82 -0.42
C ILE A 64 9.03 8.45 -0.58
N TYR A 65 9.00 7.96 -1.81
CA TYR A 65 9.69 6.76 -2.22
C TYR A 65 10.79 7.10 -3.23
N ALA A 66 12.01 6.69 -2.94
CA ALA A 66 13.20 7.08 -3.69
C ALA A 66 14.16 5.89 -3.81
N PRO A 67 13.81 4.89 -4.64
CA PRO A 67 14.51 3.59 -4.72
C PRO A 67 15.96 3.67 -5.23
N ARG A 68 16.38 4.83 -5.74
CA ARG A 68 17.75 5.07 -6.23
C ARG A 68 18.63 5.82 -5.22
N ARG A 69 18.12 6.17 -4.04
CA ARG A 69 18.93 6.80 -2.99
C ARG A 69 19.97 5.82 -2.48
N ARG A 70 21.19 6.30 -2.21
CA ARG A 70 22.30 5.49 -1.68
C ARG A 70 22.65 5.78 -0.22
N ARG A 71 22.33 6.97 0.28
CA ARG A 71 22.78 7.48 1.59
C ARG A 71 21.66 7.74 2.59
N LYS A 72 20.42 7.77 2.11
CA LYS A 72 19.23 8.04 2.90
C LYS A 72 18.25 6.90 2.68
N GLU A 73 17.32 6.76 3.61
CA GLU A 73 16.22 5.83 3.48
C GLU A 73 15.48 5.99 2.15
N HIS A 74 15.10 4.85 1.58
CA HIS A 74 14.33 4.79 0.34
C HIS A 74 12.90 5.25 0.55
N LEU A 75 12.35 5.07 1.75
CA LEU A 75 10.98 5.40 2.11
C LEU A 75 10.99 6.34 3.32
N GLU A 76 10.37 7.51 3.16
CA GLU A 76 10.17 8.49 4.23
C GLU A 76 8.69 8.86 4.28
N ILE A 77 8.08 8.77 5.46
CA ILE A 77 6.68 9.13 5.69
C ILE A 77 6.67 10.31 6.64
N TYR A 78 5.99 11.38 6.25
CA TYR A 78 5.85 12.56 7.10
C TYR A 78 4.39 12.78 7.48
N ARG A 79 4.14 13.16 8.74
CA ARG A 79 2.84 13.59 9.26
C ARG A 79 2.83 15.10 9.47
N LEU A 80 1.75 15.76 9.06
CA LEU A 80 1.53 17.18 9.33
C LEU A 80 1.12 17.36 10.79
N VAL A 81 1.91 18.12 11.56
CA VAL A 81 1.62 18.46 12.96
C VAL A 81 1.78 19.98 13.10
N GLU A 82 0.67 20.72 13.01
CA GLU A 82 0.61 22.19 13.15
C GLU A 82 1.60 23.02 12.28
N GLU A 83 2.19 22.36 11.27
CA GLU A 83 3.37 22.78 10.51
C GLU A 83 4.68 22.95 11.32
N PRO A 84 5.82 22.35 10.87
CA PRO A 84 6.03 21.62 9.63
C PRO A 84 5.73 20.11 9.74
N TYR A 85 5.75 19.42 8.60
CA TYR A 85 5.77 17.96 8.53
C TYR A 85 6.89 17.31 9.37
N VAL A 86 6.52 16.40 10.27
CA VAL A 86 7.41 15.59 11.11
C VAL A 86 7.60 14.20 10.50
N LEU A 87 8.83 13.68 10.50
CA LEU A 87 9.12 12.33 10.00
C LEU A 87 8.56 11.29 10.98
N LEU A 88 7.80 10.31 10.49
CA LEU A 88 7.37 9.17 11.29
C LEU A 88 8.50 8.13 11.41
N PRO A 89 8.70 7.55 12.61
CA PRO A 89 9.62 6.44 12.79
C PRO A 89 9.01 5.14 12.25
N GLY A 90 9.87 4.15 12.01
CA GLY A 90 9.48 2.78 11.64
C GLY A 90 9.43 2.54 10.13
N GLN A 91 9.68 1.28 9.75
CA GLN A 91 9.51 0.75 8.40
C GLN A 91 9.03 -0.71 8.55
N PRO A 92 7.71 -0.97 8.52
CA PRO A 92 6.64 -0.06 8.11
C PRO A 92 6.36 1.07 9.11
N ALA A 93 5.94 2.23 8.60
CA ALA A 93 5.43 3.34 9.42
C ALA A 93 3.90 3.25 9.50
N TRP A 94 3.36 3.28 10.72
CA TRP A 94 1.93 3.21 10.97
C TRP A 94 1.24 4.56 10.73
N ILE A 95 0.12 4.52 10.01
CA ILE A 95 -0.71 5.68 9.70
C ILE A 95 -2.07 5.49 10.40
N GLU A 96 -2.25 6.17 11.53
CA GLU A 96 -3.40 5.96 12.42
C GLU A 96 -4.74 6.18 11.71
N GLU A 97 -4.85 7.25 10.93
CA GLU A 97 -6.07 7.65 10.22
C GLU A 97 -6.44 6.62 9.13
N LEU A 98 -5.48 5.87 8.60
CA LEU A 98 -5.73 4.80 7.61
C LEU A 98 -5.96 3.44 8.26
N GLY A 99 -5.54 3.25 9.51
CA GLY A 99 -5.46 1.91 10.11
C GLY A 99 -4.52 0.97 9.34
N LEU A 100 -3.50 1.52 8.68
CA LEU A 100 -2.55 0.78 7.84
C LEU A 100 -1.12 1.26 8.08
N GLY A 101 -0.18 0.33 8.05
CA GLY A 101 1.24 0.62 7.94
C GLY A 101 1.67 0.67 6.48
N ILE A 102 2.61 1.54 6.12
CA ILE A 102 3.26 1.54 4.81
C ILE A 102 4.75 1.23 4.96
N GLY A 103 5.22 0.26 4.18
CA GLY A 103 6.60 -0.21 4.21
C GLY A 103 7.09 -0.61 2.84
N ARG A 104 8.27 -1.22 2.80
CA ARG A 104 8.92 -1.68 1.58
C ARG A 104 9.45 -3.09 1.75
N GLU A 105 9.27 -3.90 0.72
CA GLU A 105 9.78 -5.27 0.69
C GLU A 105 10.15 -5.65 -0.74
N ARG A 106 11.06 -6.61 -0.90
CA ARG A 106 11.38 -7.17 -2.21
C ARG A 106 10.39 -8.28 -2.52
N GLY A 107 9.60 -8.11 -3.57
CA GLY A 107 8.59 -9.06 -3.99
C GLY A 107 8.36 -9.03 -5.50
N THR A 108 7.48 -9.90 -5.97
CA THR A 108 7.06 -9.96 -7.39
C THR A 108 5.63 -9.45 -7.48
N TYR A 109 5.42 -8.38 -8.24
CA TYR A 109 4.10 -7.83 -8.53
C TYR A 109 4.03 -7.52 -10.03
N GLU A 110 2.92 -7.88 -10.66
CA GLU A 110 2.72 -7.79 -12.13
C GLU A 110 3.92 -8.35 -12.92
N GLY A 111 4.44 -9.51 -12.49
CA GLY A 111 5.55 -10.20 -13.17
C GLY A 111 6.93 -9.57 -12.98
N VAL A 112 7.09 -8.54 -12.14
CA VAL A 112 8.40 -7.92 -11.91
C VAL A 112 8.86 -8.00 -10.45
N THR A 113 10.03 -8.63 -10.27
CA THR A 113 10.70 -8.76 -8.98
C THR A 113 11.57 -7.54 -8.66
N ARG A 114 11.20 -6.76 -7.65
CA ARG A 114 11.94 -5.56 -7.21
C ARG A 114 11.50 -5.15 -5.80
N GLU A 115 12.07 -4.06 -5.28
CA GLU A 115 11.53 -3.39 -4.09
C GLU A 115 10.21 -2.71 -4.46
N TRP A 116 9.15 -3.05 -3.73
CA TRP A 116 7.81 -2.50 -3.85
C TRP A 116 7.38 -1.88 -2.52
N LEU A 117 6.41 -0.97 -2.59
CA LEU A 117 5.71 -0.49 -1.41
C LEU A 117 4.53 -1.41 -1.13
N TYR A 118 4.33 -1.75 0.14
CA TYR A 118 3.23 -2.58 0.58
C TYR A 118 2.52 -1.96 1.77
N TRP A 119 1.26 -2.36 1.94
CA TRP A 119 0.50 -2.10 3.15
C TRP A 119 0.76 -3.19 4.18
N TYR A 120 0.72 -2.81 5.45
CA TYR A 120 0.95 -3.67 6.60
C TYR A 120 -0.19 -3.49 7.61
N ASP A 121 -0.52 -4.55 8.33
CA ASP A 121 -1.42 -4.48 9.47
C ASP A 121 -0.71 -3.92 10.72
N ARG A 122 -1.45 -3.84 11.84
CA ARG A 122 -0.96 -3.27 13.10
C ARG A 122 0.18 -4.07 13.73
N ASP A 123 0.29 -5.35 13.39
CA ASP A 123 1.36 -6.24 13.87
C ASP A 123 2.60 -6.18 12.97
N GLY A 124 2.58 -5.32 11.93
CA GLY A 124 3.68 -5.19 10.98
C GLY A 124 3.72 -6.34 9.98
N LYS A 125 2.62 -7.08 9.79
CA LYS A 125 2.51 -8.13 8.78
C LYS A 125 2.00 -7.54 7.47
N ARG A 126 2.71 -7.86 6.39
CA ARG A 126 2.40 -7.39 5.04
C ARG A 126 1.07 -7.97 4.54
N TYR A 127 0.23 -7.13 3.95
CA TYR A 127 -0.91 -7.60 3.16
C TYR A 127 -0.44 -8.22 1.85
N ALA A 128 -0.94 -9.43 1.57
CA ALA A 128 -0.66 -10.14 0.33
C ALA A 128 -1.28 -9.42 -0.89
N THR A 129 -0.57 -9.43 -2.02
CA THR A 129 -1.12 -8.93 -3.29
C THR A 129 -2.26 -9.83 -3.76
N PRO A 130 -3.11 -9.37 -4.70
CA PRO A 130 -4.13 -10.22 -5.30
C PRO A 130 -3.57 -11.54 -5.86
N GLU A 131 -2.40 -11.51 -6.50
CA GLU A 131 -1.73 -12.68 -7.06
C GLU A 131 -1.23 -13.63 -5.97
N GLU A 132 -0.64 -13.10 -4.90
CA GLU A 132 -0.19 -13.91 -3.76
C GLU A 132 -1.38 -14.56 -3.05
N ARG A 133 -2.49 -13.83 -2.89
CA ARG A 133 -3.73 -14.39 -2.32
C ARG A 133 -4.30 -15.50 -3.20
N LEU A 134 -4.28 -15.32 -4.52
CA LEU A 134 -4.74 -16.34 -5.45
C LEU A 134 -3.87 -17.61 -5.35
N ALA A 135 -2.55 -17.47 -5.37
CA ALA A 135 -1.63 -18.59 -5.24
C ALA A 135 -1.80 -19.34 -3.91
N GLN A 136 -1.98 -18.61 -2.80
CA GLN A 136 -2.28 -19.20 -1.49
C GLN A 136 -3.60 -19.96 -1.48
N ALA A 137 -4.64 -19.42 -2.13
CA ALA A 137 -5.95 -20.08 -2.23
C ALA A 137 -5.86 -21.37 -3.06
N GLU A 138 -5.16 -21.34 -4.20
CA GLU A 138 -4.94 -22.51 -5.05
C GLU A 138 -4.16 -23.61 -4.31
N GLU A 139 -3.09 -23.24 -3.60
CA GLU A 139 -2.32 -24.18 -2.78
C GLU A 139 -3.18 -24.80 -1.67
N GLN A 140 -4.02 -24.00 -1.01
CA GLN A 140 -4.92 -24.49 0.03
C GLN A 140 -5.96 -25.47 -0.53
N VAL A 141 -6.50 -25.20 -1.72
CA VAL A 141 -7.43 -26.10 -2.41
C VAL A 141 -6.77 -27.43 -2.73
N GLU A 142 -5.54 -27.43 -3.26
CA GLU A 142 -4.87 -28.68 -3.62
C GLU A 142 -4.51 -29.51 -2.37
N ARG A 143 -3.97 -28.86 -1.33
CA ARG A 143 -3.73 -29.53 -0.04
C ARG A 143 -5.00 -30.14 0.56
N ASN A 144 -6.13 -29.44 0.46
CA ASN A 144 -7.40 -29.96 0.95
C ASN A 144 -7.87 -31.17 0.11
N ARG A 145 -7.71 -31.13 -1.22
CA ARG A 145 -8.03 -32.27 -2.10
C ARG A 145 -7.19 -33.50 -1.80
N GLU A 146 -5.90 -33.32 -1.54
CA GLU A 146 -5.02 -34.41 -1.14
C GLU A 146 -5.43 -35.01 0.20
N ARG A 147 -5.79 -34.16 1.18
CA ARG A 147 -6.28 -34.63 2.49
C ARG A 147 -7.60 -35.39 2.38
N ILE A 148 -8.54 -34.92 1.56
CA ILE A 148 -9.81 -35.62 1.32
C ILE A 148 -9.53 -37.00 0.68
N ARG A 149 -8.72 -37.05 -0.38
CA ARG A 149 -8.35 -38.32 -1.02
C ARG A 149 -7.70 -39.31 -0.05
N ALA A 150 -6.81 -38.84 0.82
CA ALA A 150 -6.16 -39.68 1.82
C ALA A 150 -7.15 -40.18 2.91
N LEU A 151 -8.12 -39.36 3.31
CA LEU A 151 -9.15 -39.76 4.26
C LEU A 151 -10.15 -40.75 3.65
N GLU A 152 -10.59 -40.53 2.41
CA GLU A 152 -11.44 -41.47 1.67
C GLU A 152 -10.75 -42.83 1.52
N GLN A 153 -9.46 -42.86 1.21
CA GLN A 153 -8.70 -44.10 1.15
C GLN A 153 -8.69 -44.82 2.51
N LYS A 154 -8.42 -44.10 3.60
CA LYS A 154 -8.42 -44.69 4.96
C LYS A 154 -9.80 -45.19 5.39
N LEU A 155 -10.88 -44.50 5.03
CA LEU A 155 -12.26 -44.92 5.29
C LEU A 155 -12.56 -46.24 4.57
N ARG A 156 -12.23 -46.32 3.27
CA ARG A 156 -12.36 -47.55 2.47
C ARG A 156 -11.54 -48.70 3.05
N GLU A 157 -10.29 -48.45 3.46
CA GLU A 157 -9.42 -49.45 4.11
C GLU A 157 -9.98 -49.93 5.45
N SER A 158 -10.73 -49.07 6.15
CA SER A 158 -11.40 -49.40 7.43
C SER A 158 -12.77 -50.07 7.24
N GLY A 159 -13.18 -50.37 6.01
CA GLY A 159 -14.47 -50.99 5.70
C GLY A 159 -15.68 -50.06 5.90
N ILE A 160 -15.44 -48.76 6.04
CA ILE A 160 -16.48 -47.74 6.11
C ILE A 160 -16.67 -47.23 4.67
N GLU A 161 -17.84 -47.45 4.09
CA GLU A 161 -18.16 -46.81 2.80
C GLU A 161 -18.14 -45.27 2.99
N PRO A 162 -17.33 -44.55 2.19
CA PRO A 162 -17.20 -43.10 2.30
C PRO A 162 -18.47 -42.36 1.86
#